data_AF-A0A538FPS2-F1
#
_entry.id   AF-A0A538FPS2-F1
#
_cell.length_a   1.000
_cell.length_b   1.000
_cell.length_c   1.000
_cell.angle_alpha   90.00
_cell.angle_beta   90.00
_cell.angle_gamma   90.00
#
_symmetry.space_group_name_H-M   'P 1'
#
loop_
_entity.id
_entity.type
_entity.pdbx_description
1 polymer ?
#
loop_
_entity_poly.entity_id
_entity_poly.type
_entity_poly.pdbx_seq_one_letter_code
_entity_poly.pdbx_strand_id
1 'polypeptide(L)'
;MSRACVIVLDAVGAGELPDAAQYGDEGSDTLGNVAKAVGGLDLPNMEALGLGNVEPLEGCPPQPGAPAVAGRLIERSKGKDTTTGHWEMMGIVTAQAFPTYPHGFPHDVIDPFMHKTGRGVIGNKVASGTEIIQELGEEHQKTGKWIVYTSADSVFQIAA
;
A
#
# COMPACT_ATOMS: atom_id res chain seq x y z
N MET A 1 28.30 17.41 -1.60
CA MET A 1 27.87 15.99 -1.60
C MET A 1 27.49 15.64 -3.03
N SER A 2 28.08 14.61 -3.66
CA SER A 2 27.85 14.33 -5.10
C SER A 2 26.85 13.21 -5.38
N ARG A 3 26.41 12.48 -4.34
CA ARG A 3 25.49 11.34 -4.44
C ARG A 3 24.57 11.31 -3.22
N ALA A 4 23.33 10.90 -3.43
CA ALA A 4 22.38 10.55 -2.38
C ALA A 4 21.87 9.12 -2.66
N CYS A 5 21.63 8.35 -1.60
CA CYS A 5 20.96 7.05 -1.68
C CYS A 5 19.65 7.17 -0.92
N VAL A 6 18.54 6.86 -1.58
CA VAL A 6 17.21 6.86 -0.97
C VAL A 6 16.76 5.41 -0.90
N ILE A 7 16.45 4.95 0.30
CA ILE A 7 15.94 3.59 0.56
C ILE A 7 14.54 3.76 1.12
N VAL A 8 13.57 3.13 0.45
CA VAL A 8 12.18 3.09 0.89
C VAL A 8 11.92 1.69 1.44
N LEU A 9 11.54 1.61 2.71
CA LEU A 9 10.99 0.38 3.29
C LEU A 9 9.47 0.46 3.14
N ASP A 10 8.95 -0.13 2.06
CA ASP A 10 7.54 0.00 1.70
C ASP A 10 6.63 -0.52 2.82
N ALA A 11 5.54 0.20 3.07
CA ALA A 11 4.55 -0.03 4.14
C ALA A 11 5.06 0.01 5.61
N VAL A 12 6.31 0.40 5.89
CA VAL A 12 6.85 0.48 7.26
C VAL A 12 6.46 1.81 7.94
N GLY A 13 5.19 1.93 8.33
CA GLY A 13 4.64 3.09 9.04
C GLY A 13 5.03 3.17 10.52
N ALA A 14 5.22 4.39 11.03
CA ALA A 14 5.58 4.71 12.42
C ALA A 14 4.42 5.41 13.14
N GLY A 15 3.36 4.67 13.49
CA GLY A 15 2.12 5.22 14.05
C GLY A 15 1.16 5.89 13.05
N GLU A 16 -0.01 6.28 13.56
CA GLU A 16 -1.10 6.93 12.81
C GLU A 16 -0.82 8.42 12.56
N LEU A 17 -1.32 8.97 11.45
CA LEU A 17 -1.24 10.41 11.16
C LEU A 17 -2.44 11.16 11.77
N PRO A 18 -2.36 12.50 11.95
CA PRO A 18 -3.46 13.29 12.54
C PRO A 18 -4.80 13.19 11.79
N ASP A 19 -4.79 12.80 10.52
CA ASP A 19 -5.96 12.61 9.68
C ASP A 19 -6.34 11.14 9.46
N ALA A 20 -5.77 10.18 10.21
CA ALA A 20 -6.03 8.74 10.09
C ALA A 20 -7.54 8.38 10.15
N ALA A 21 -8.33 9.11 10.94
CA ALA A 21 -9.79 8.95 11.00
C ALA A 21 -10.49 9.14 9.64
N GLN A 22 -9.95 9.99 8.75
CA GLN A 22 -10.50 10.18 7.41
C GLN A 22 -10.32 8.94 6.52
N TYR A 23 -9.39 8.05 6.88
CA TYR A 23 -9.07 6.82 6.16
C TYR A 23 -9.54 5.56 6.88
N GLY A 24 -10.14 5.69 8.06
CA GLY A 24 -10.55 4.57 8.91
C GLY A 24 -9.39 3.84 9.58
N ASP A 25 -8.23 4.49 9.73
CA ASP A 25 -6.99 3.89 10.22
C ASP A 25 -6.61 4.35 11.65
N GLU A 26 -7.59 4.79 12.46
CA GLU A 26 -7.33 5.19 13.85
C GLU A 26 -6.72 4.03 14.66
N GLY A 27 -5.64 4.32 15.38
CA GLY A 27 -4.84 3.36 16.13
C GLY A 27 -3.84 2.56 15.30
N SER A 28 -3.72 2.82 13.99
CA SER A 28 -2.73 2.14 13.15
C SER A 28 -1.30 2.49 13.57
N ASP A 29 -0.44 1.47 13.65
CA ASP A 29 0.97 1.62 14.02
C ASP A 29 1.75 0.38 13.56
N THR A 30 2.28 0.39 12.33
CA THR A 30 2.94 -0.79 11.77
C THR A 30 4.17 -1.20 12.58
N LEU A 31 5.12 -0.29 12.77
CA LEU A 31 6.37 -0.56 13.50
C LEU A 31 6.09 -0.97 14.95
N GLY A 32 5.28 -0.20 15.68
CA GLY A 32 5.01 -0.48 17.09
C GLY A 32 4.18 -1.75 17.29
N ASN A 33 3.21 -2.05 16.42
CA ASN A 33 2.45 -3.30 16.53
C ASN A 33 3.29 -4.53 16.15
N VAL A 34 4.16 -4.43 15.15
CA VAL A 34 5.10 -5.51 14.82
C VAL A 34 6.06 -5.74 15.98
N ALA A 35 6.66 -4.68 16.54
CA ALA A 35 7.56 -4.78 17.68
C ALA A 35 6.92 -5.54 18.85
N LYS A 36 5.69 -5.18 19.22
CA LYS A 36 4.92 -5.87 20.28
C LYS A 36 4.65 -7.33 19.93
N ALA A 37 4.21 -7.59 18.69
CA ALA A 37 3.81 -8.93 18.27
C ALA A 37 4.96 -9.94 18.26
N VAL A 38 6.18 -9.48 17.98
CA VAL A 38 7.38 -10.35 17.94
C VAL A 38 8.16 -10.36 19.26
N GLY A 39 7.73 -9.61 20.28
CA GLY A 39 8.42 -9.52 21.57
C GLY A 39 9.69 -8.66 21.55
N GLY A 40 9.72 -7.67 20.65
CA GLY A 40 10.83 -6.76 20.41
C GLY A 40 11.53 -6.98 19.07
N LEU A 41 11.80 -5.89 18.35
CA LEU A 41 12.52 -5.92 17.08
C LEU A 41 14.00 -6.27 17.31
N ASP A 42 14.56 -7.15 16.47
CA ASP A 42 16.01 -7.43 16.41
C ASP A 42 16.61 -6.72 15.20
N LEU A 43 16.86 -5.42 15.33
CA LEU A 43 17.37 -4.56 14.26
C LEU A 43 18.60 -3.75 14.70
N PRO A 44 19.72 -4.40 15.08
CA PRO A 44 20.85 -3.76 15.74
C PRO A 44 21.46 -2.60 14.93
N ASN A 45 21.44 -2.71 13.60
CA ASN A 45 21.95 -1.64 12.72
C ASN A 45 21.01 -0.42 12.69
N MET A 46 19.69 -0.64 12.63
CA MET A 46 18.73 0.46 12.63
C MET A 46 18.62 1.10 14.01
N GLU A 47 18.73 0.29 15.08
CA GLU A 47 18.88 0.79 16.45
C GLU A 47 20.10 1.70 16.55
N ALA A 48 21.28 1.25 16.11
CA ALA A 48 22.50 2.05 16.14
C ALA A 48 22.42 3.35 15.31
N LEU A 49 21.59 3.35 14.25
CA LEU A 49 21.27 4.56 13.47
C LEU A 49 20.22 5.46 14.14
N GLY A 50 19.56 4.99 15.19
CA GLY A 50 18.60 5.77 15.97
C GLY A 50 17.14 5.57 15.58
N LEU A 51 16.74 4.40 15.07
CA LEU A 51 15.33 4.09 14.78
C LEU A 51 14.44 4.33 16.01
N GLY A 52 14.87 3.91 17.20
CA GLY A 52 14.17 4.14 18.46
C GLY A 52 14.09 5.61 18.90
N ASN A 53 14.76 6.53 18.19
CA ASN A 53 14.61 7.97 18.42
C ASN A 53 13.40 8.57 17.67
N VAL A 54 12.81 7.84 16.71
CA VAL A 54 11.59 8.27 16.00
C VAL A 54 10.38 8.14 16.92
N GLU A 55 10.23 6.98 17.55
CA GLU A 55 9.20 6.67 18.54
C GLU A 55 9.67 5.53 19.48
N PRO A 56 9.06 5.36 20.67
CA PRO A 56 9.39 4.26 21.56
C PRO A 56 9.07 2.90 20.91
N LEU A 57 10.10 2.06 20.70
CA LEU A 57 9.96 0.74 20.09
C LEU A 57 10.57 -0.35 20.97
N GLU A 58 9.83 -1.44 21.18
CA GLU A 58 10.33 -2.62 21.87
C GLU A 58 11.44 -3.29 21.03
N GLY A 59 12.57 -3.61 21.66
CA GLY A 59 13.76 -4.15 20.98
C GLY A 59 14.64 -3.13 20.26
N CYS A 60 14.20 -1.87 20.12
CA CYS A 60 15.00 -0.78 19.55
C CYS A 60 14.90 0.47 20.44
N PRO A 61 15.56 0.50 21.61
CA PRO A 61 15.49 1.64 22.52
C PRO A 61 16.08 2.92 21.88
N PRO A 62 15.70 4.12 22.38
CA PRO A 62 16.32 5.37 21.95
C PRO A 62 17.84 5.35 22.14
N GLN A 63 18.57 5.89 21.16
CA GLN A 63 20.03 5.99 21.13
C GLN A 63 20.44 7.48 21.06
N PRO A 64 20.59 8.18 22.21
CA PRO A 64 21.07 9.55 22.25
C PRO A 64 22.49 9.66 21.68
N GLY A 65 22.66 10.46 20.63
CA GLY A 65 23.94 10.60 19.93
C GLY A 65 24.13 9.64 18.74
N ALA A 66 23.08 8.93 18.32
CA ALA A 66 23.08 8.21 17.06
C ALA A 66 23.51 9.13 15.90
N PRO A 67 24.27 8.61 14.91
CA PRO A 67 24.88 9.42 13.86
C PRO A 67 23.87 9.91 12.81
N ALA A 68 22.64 9.37 12.80
CA ALA A 68 21.59 9.76 11.87
C ALA A 68 20.59 10.71 12.53
N VAL A 69 20.05 11.62 11.71
CA VAL A 69 18.90 12.45 12.10
C VAL A 69 17.65 11.61 11.95
N ALA A 70 17.00 11.35 13.08
CA ALA A 70 15.74 10.63 13.15
C ALA A 70 14.56 11.61 13.19
N GLY A 71 13.47 11.24 12.53
CA GLY A 71 12.23 12.00 12.53
C GLY A 71 11.14 11.27 11.78
N ARG A 72 9.91 11.76 11.95
CA ARG A 72 8.73 11.26 11.25
C ARG A 72 8.24 12.29 10.26
N LEU A 73 7.84 11.83 9.08
CA LEU A 73 7.23 12.66 8.05
C LEU A 73 5.71 12.49 8.06
N ILE A 74 5.00 13.54 7.66
CA ILE A 74 3.54 13.56 7.51
C ILE A 74 3.25 13.67 6.03
N GLU A 75 2.43 12.75 5.50
CA GLU A 75 1.97 12.78 4.12
C GLU A 75 0.96 13.93 3.94
N ARG A 76 1.15 14.74 2.89
CA ARG A 76 0.29 15.88 2.58
C ARG A 76 -0.74 15.56 1.50
N SER A 77 -0.44 14.58 0.67
CA SER A 77 -1.32 14.06 -0.37
C SER A 77 -2.54 13.39 0.25
N LYS A 78 -3.60 13.26 -0.55
CA LYS A 78 -4.88 12.68 -0.11
C LYS A 78 -5.04 11.19 -0.40
N GLY A 79 -4.08 10.59 -1.09
CA GLY A 79 -4.00 9.14 -1.27
C GLY A 79 -3.04 8.53 -0.24
N LYS A 80 -3.26 7.25 0.08
CA LYS A 80 -2.37 6.41 0.90
C LYS A 80 -1.82 5.20 0.13
N ASP A 81 -1.90 5.25 -1.20
CA ASP A 81 -1.38 4.22 -2.10
C ASP A 81 0.11 4.45 -2.40
N THR A 82 0.79 3.39 -2.83
CA THR A 82 2.23 3.42 -3.14
C THR A 82 2.61 4.51 -4.13
N THR A 83 1.78 4.78 -5.15
CA THR A 83 2.11 5.80 -6.17
C THR A 83 2.09 7.19 -5.56
N THR A 84 1.05 7.51 -4.79
CA THR A 84 0.93 8.80 -4.08
C THR A 84 2.13 9.07 -3.17
N GLY A 85 2.51 8.12 -2.31
CA GLY A 85 3.64 8.31 -1.40
C GLY A 85 4.98 8.50 -2.13
N HIS A 86 5.21 7.72 -3.19
CA HIS A 86 6.44 7.86 -3.99
C HIS A 86 6.50 9.18 -4.76
N TRP A 87 5.36 9.65 -5.28
CA TRP A 87 5.26 10.96 -5.93
C TRP A 87 5.55 12.10 -4.96
N GLU A 88 5.01 12.05 -3.74
CA GLU A 88 5.26 13.08 -2.73
C GLU A 88 6.72 13.13 -2.30
N MET A 89 7.36 11.97 -2.10
CA MET A 89 8.81 11.92 -1.84
C MET A 89 9.64 12.58 -2.94
N MET A 90 9.16 12.56 -4.18
CA MET A 90 9.81 13.18 -5.34
C MET A 90 9.29 14.60 -5.65
N GLY A 91 8.46 15.17 -4.78
CA GLY A 91 8.03 16.58 -4.83
C GLY A 91 6.66 16.83 -5.46
N ILE A 92 5.84 15.82 -5.68
CA ILE A 92 4.49 15.94 -6.26
C ILE A 92 3.43 15.68 -5.17
N VAL A 93 2.63 16.71 -4.84
CA VAL A 93 1.52 16.57 -3.90
C VAL A 93 0.23 16.24 -4.66
N THR A 94 -0.35 15.08 -4.36
CA THR A 94 -1.57 14.60 -5.01
C THR A 94 -2.79 15.02 -4.20
N ALA A 95 -3.52 16.03 -4.69
CA ALA A 95 -4.69 16.58 -4.00
C ALA A 95 -5.92 15.64 -4.00
N GLN A 96 -5.97 14.68 -4.92
CA GLN A 96 -7.07 13.73 -5.08
C GLN A 96 -6.54 12.31 -5.08
N ALA A 97 -7.03 11.48 -4.15
CA ALA A 97 -6.65 10.06 -4.08
C ALA A 97 -7.01 9.31 -5.36
N PHE A 98 -6.21 8.30 -5.71
CA PHE A 98 -6.63 7.31 -6.69
C PHE A 98 -7.83 6.50 -6.16
N PRO A 99 -8.82 6.18 -7.01
CA PRO A 99 -9.97 5.39 -6.59
C PRO A 99 -9.56 3.94 -6.32
N THR A 100 -10.05 3.37 -5.22
CA THR A 100 -10.04 1.92 -4.98
C THR A 100 -11.42 1.34 -5.25
N TYR A 101 -11.48 0.01 -5.46
CA TYR A 101 -12.69 -0.66 -5.95
C TYR A 101 -13.07 -1.88 -5.10
N PRO A 102 -13.37 -1.69 -3.79
CA PRO A 102 -13.64 -2.80 -2.86
C PRO A 102 -14.88 -3.64 -3.25
N HIS A 103 -15.78 -3.07 -4.06
CA HIS A 103 -16.99 -3.72 -4.56
C HIS A 103 -16.94 -3.98 -6.07
N GLY A 104 -15.74 -4.01 -6.65
CA GLY A 104 -15.54 -4.10 -8.08
C GLY A 104 -15.62 -2.75 -8.79
N PHE A 105 -15.30 -2.77 -10.07
CA PHE A 105 -15.38 -1.60 -10.94
C PHE A 105 -16.83 -1.27 -11.29
N PRO A 106 -17.19 0.02 -11.33
CA PRO A 106 -18.52 0.45 -11.75
C PRO A 106 -18.78 0.17 -13.23
N HIS A 107 -20.06 0.17 -13.61
CA HIS A 107 -20.51 -0.10 -14.98
C HIS A 107 -19.92 0.86 -16.02
N ASP A 108 -19.70 2.12 -15.65
CA ASP A 108 -19.06 3.12 -16.51
C ASP A 108 -17.58 2.83 -16.80
N VAL A 109 -16.94 1.91 -16.05
CA VAL A 109 -15.60 1.37 -16.35
C VAL A 109 -15.71 0.05 -17.13
N ILE A 110 -16.57 -0.87 -16.67
CA ILE A 110 -16.67 -2.23 -17.23
C ILE A 110 -17.34 -2.26 -18.61
N ASP A 111 -18.41 -1.49 -18.81
CA ASP A 111 -19.18 -1.52 -20.06
C ASP A 111 -18.36 -1.00 -21.25
N PRO A 112 -17.61 0.12 -21.15
CA PRO A 112 -16.71 0.54 -22.22
C PRO A 112 -15.59 -0.47 -22.50
N PHE A 113 -15.07 -1.16 -21.46
CA PHE A 113 -14.07 -2.20 -21.63
C PHE A 113 -14.62 -3.41 -22.39
N MET A 114 -15.81 -3.91 -22.01
CA MET A 114 -16.48 -5.01 -22.72
C MET A 114 -16.78 -4.63 -24.17
N HIS A 115 -17.32 -3.43 -24.40
CA HIS A 115 -17.64 -2.94 -25.75
C HIS A 115 -16.39 -2.84 -26.64
N LYS A 116 -15.29 -2.27 -26.12
CA LYS A 116 -14.04 -2.10 -26.89
C LYS A 116 -13.32 -3.42 -27.17
N THR A 117 -13.45 -4.40 -26.29
CA THR A 117 -12.77 -5.70 -26.42
C THR A 117 -13.62 -6.77 -27.10
N GLY A 118 -14.94 -6.55 -27.26
CA GLY A 118 -15.85 -7.51 -27.88
C GLY A 118 -16.08 -8.79 -27.06
N ARG A 119 -15.72 -8.80 -25.78
CA ARG A 119 -15.83 -9.95 -24.87
C ARG A 119 -16.54 -9.50 -23.59
N GLY A 120 -17.38 -10.37 -23.03
CA GLY A 120 -17.98 -10.12 -21.71
C GLY A 120 -16.95 -10.19 -20.58
N VAL A 121 -17.35 -9.80 -19.37
CA VAL A 121 -16.53 -9.86 -18.14
C VAL A 121 -17.16 -10.80 -17.11
N ILE A 122 -16.31 -11.51 -16.37
CA ILE A 122 -16.62 -12.27 -15.16
C ILE A 122 -15.68 -11.87 -14.01
N GLY A 123 -16.12 -12.09 -12.77
CA GLY A 123 -15.40 -11.66 -11.57
C GLY A 123 -15.84 -10.27 -11.12
N ASN A 124 -15.11 -9.24 -11.53
CA ASN A 124 -15.26 -7.84 -11.12
C ASN A 124 -15.34 -7.67 -9.60
N LYS A 125 -14.35 -8.20 -8.88
CA LYS A 125 -14.26 -8.15 -7.42
C LYS A 125 -12.80 -8.08 -6.95
N VAL A 126 -12.62 -7.80 -5.67
CA VAL A 126 -11.31 -7.95 -5.00
C VAL A 126 -11.00 -9.45 -4.88
N ALA A 127 -9.83 -9.87 -5.35
CA ALA A 127 -9.35 -11.25 -5.21
C ALA A 127 -7.83 -11.34 -5.42
N SER A 128 -7.20 -12.39 -4.88
CA SER A 128 -5.84 -12.72 -5.31
C SER A 128 -5.85 -13.32 -6.73
N GLY A 129 -4.75 -13.17 -7.47
CA GLY A 129 -4.63 -13.73 -8.82
C GLY A 129 -4.78 -15.26 -8.85
N THR A 130 -4.24 -15.96 -7.86
CA THR A 130 -4.40 -17.42 -7.70
C THR A 130 -5.85 -17.82 -7.45
N GLU A 131 -6.54 -17.12 -6.54
CA GLU A 131 -7.93 -17.40 -6.17
C GLU A 131 -8.88 -17.18 -7.34
N ILE A 132 -8.78 -16.04 -8.02
CA ILE A 132 -9.71 -15.70 -9.10
C ILE A 132 -9.54 -16.61 -10.32
N ILE A 133 -8.31 -17.04 -10.62
CA ILE A 133 -8.04 -18.00 -11.70
C ILE A 133 -8.59 -19.38 -11.32
N GLN A 134 -8.42 -19.81 -10.07
CA GLN A 134 -8.97 -21.08 -9.60
C GLN A 134 -10.49 -21.09 -9.64
N GLU A 135 -11.13 -19.97 -9.29
CA GLU A 135 -12.58 -19.83 -9.28
C GLU A 135 -13.20 -19.74 -10.70
N LEU A 136 -12.62 -18.90 -11.56
CA LEU A 136 -13.26 -18.48 -12.82
C LEU A 136 -12.55 -18.96 -14.09
N GLY A 137 -11.39 -19.62 -13.96
CA GLY A 137 -10.59 -20.08 -15.09
C GLY A 137 -11.33 -21.05 -16.02
N GLU A 138 -12.13 -21.95 -15.47
CA GLU A 138 -12.90 -22.89 -16.29
C GLU A 138 -14.04 -22.19 -17.06
N GLU A 139 -14.73 -21.22 -16.44
CA GLU A 139 -15.74 -20.41 -17.12
C GLU A 139 -15.11 -19.54 -18.21
N HIS A 140 -13.95 -18.95 -17.92
CA HIS A 140 -13.16 -18.21 -18.92
C HIS A 140 -12.89 -19.07 -20.14
N GLN A 141 -12.34 -20.27 -19.96
CA GLN A 141 -11.99 -21.16 -21.08
C GLN A 141 -13.22 -21.56 -21.91
N LYS A 142 -14.38 -21.76 -21.27
CA LYS A 142 -15.64 -22.13 -21.95
C LYS A 142 -16.27 -20.96 -22.71
N THR A 143 -16.28 -19.77 -22.10
CA THR A 143 -17.07 -18.63 -22.60
C THR A 143 -16.22 -17.63 -23.38
N GLY A 144 -14.91 -17.64 -23.17
CA GLY A 144 -14.03 -16.59 -23.61
C GLY A 144 -14.34 -15.24 -22.98
N LYS A 145 -14.98 -15.10 -21.82
CA LYS A 145 -15.13 -13.80 -21.15
C LYS A 145 -13.87 -13.41 -20.38
N TRP A 146 -13.49 -12.14 -20.32
CA TRP A 146 -12.36 -11.69 -19.50
C TRP A 146 -12.62 -11.93 -18.01
N ILE A 147 -11.62 -12.42 -17.28
CA ILE A 147 -11.63 -12.35 -15.82
C ILE A 147 -11.07 -10.98 -15.45
N VAL A 148 -11.90 -10.09 -14.92
CA VAL A 148 -11.48 -8.80 -14.38
C VAL A 148 -11.52 -8.86 -12.86
N TYR A 149 -10.48 -8.36 -12.20
CA TYR A 149 -10.40 -8.30 -10.74
C TYR A 149 -9.50 -7.14 -10.31
N THR A 150 -9.48 -6.88 -9.00
CA THR A 150 -8.67 -5.83 -8.39
C THR A 150 -8.10 -6.31 -7.04
N SER A 151 -7.34 -5.45 -6.38
CA SER A 151 -6.76 -5.72 -5.05
C SER A 151 -7.17 -4.61 -4.07
N ALA A 152 -6.46 -4.47 -2.95
CA ALA A 152 -6.62 -3.31 -2.06
C ALA A 152 -6.09 -2.02 -2.71
N ASP A 153 -5.16 -2.14 -3.66
CA ASP A 153 -4.59 -1.01 -4.40
C ASP A 153 -5.45 -0.61 -5.61
N SER A 154 -5.19 0.59 -6.13
CA SER A 154 -5.84 1.11 -7.35
C SER A 154 -5.29 0.43 -8.62
N VAL A 155 -5.66 -0.83 -8.84
CA VAL A 155 -5.19 -1.64 -9.97
C VAL A 155 -6.35 -2.30 -10.72
N PHE A 156 -6.27 -2.29 -12.05
CA PHE A 156 -7.19 -3.01 -12.95
C PHE A 156 -6.48 -4.24 -13.53
N GLN A 157 -6.83 -5.43 -13.05
CA GLN A 157 -6.17 -6.67 -13.43
C GLN A 157 -7.04 -7.49 -14.38
N ILE A 158 -6.41 -8.09 -15.40
CA ILE A 158 -7.06 -8.91 -16.41
C ILE A 158 -6.36 -10.26 -16.46
N ALA A 159 -7.13 -11.35 -16.36
CA ALA A 159 -6.66 -12.71 -16.64
C ALA A 159 -7.41 -13.31 -17.84
N ALA A 160 -6.68 -14.09 -18.65
CA ALA A 160 -7.18 -14.83 -19.80
C ALA A 160 -6.30 -16.03 -20.14
#